data_AF-L5NB91-F1
#
_entry.id   AF-L5NB91-F1
#
_cell.length_a   1.000
_cell.length_b   1.000
_cell.length_c   1.000
_cell.angle_alpha   90.00
_cell.angle_beta   90.00
_cell.angle_gamma   90.00
#
_symmetry.space_group_name_H-M   'P 1'
#
loop_
_entity.id
_entity.type
_entity.pdbx_description
1 polymer ?
#
loop_
_entity_poly.entity_id
_entity_poly.type
_entity_poly.pdbx_seq_one_letter_code
_entity_poly.pdbx_strand_id
1 'polypeptide(L)'
;MQKMNRGIVTALSAIGIAQGLKILTHKRLTGKWDWKQVATTGGMPSSHSAGVAALASYIASNRGSRHTETALATIFGVIVMYDAQGIRRHTGEIAQLVNDLEDNVAQLSGDFPSLEFVERDKELKELLGHQPVEVLGGAVLGILLGVASAKIEG
;
A
#
# COMPACT_ATOMS: atom_id res chain seq x y z
N MET A 1 -10.66 -8.31 33.71
CA MET A 1 -10.85 -7.94 32.29
C MET A 1 -9.47 -7.86 31.65
N GLN A 2 -9.14 -8.72 30.68
CA GLN A 2 -7.83 -8.68 30.02
C GLN A 2 -7.63 -7.30 29.38
N LYS A 3 -6.50 -6.64 29.69
CA LYS A 3 -6.10 -5.39 29.03
C LYS A 3 -5.79 -5.71 27.57
N MET A 4 -6.80 -5.61 26.71
CA MET A 4 -6.67 -5.75 25.27
C MET A 4 -5.59 -4.77 24.78
N ASN A 5 -4.67 -5.22 23.92
CA ASN A 5 -3.64 -4.35 23.36
C ASN A 5 -4.30 -3.37 22.38
N ARG A 6 -4.72 -2.23 22.91
CA ARG A 6 -5.48 -1.22 22.17
C ARG A 6 -4.71 -0.66 20.99
N GLY A 7 -3.39 -0.55 21.06
CA GLY A 7 -2.56 -0.16 19.91
C GLY A 7 -2.71 -1.11 18.72
N ILE A 8 -2.75 -2.43 18.97
CA ILE A 8 -3.01 -3.43 17.93
C ILE A 8 -4.43 -3.25 17.37
N VAL A 9 -5.43 -3.08 18.23
CA VAL A 9 -6.82 -2.89 17.80
C VAL A 9 -6.97 -1.63 16.95
N THR A 10 -6.35 -0.52 17.34
CA THR A 10 -6.34 0.74 16.59
C THR A 10 -5.69 0.56 15.22
N ALA A 11 -4.53 -0.11 15.15
CA ALA A 11 -3.84 -0.36 13.89
C ALA A 11 -4.65 -1.26 12.95
N LEU A 12 -5.20 -2.37 13.46
CA LEU A 12 -6.03 -3.29 12.67
C LEU A 12 -7.34 -2.63 12.21
N SER A 13 -7.94 -1.79 13.06
CA SER A 13 -9.13 -1.02 12.70
C SER A 13 -8.82 -0.01 11.60
N ALA A 14 -7.68 0.69 11.67
CA ALA A 14 -7.25 1.61 10.62
C ALA A 14 -6.99 0.91 9.29
N ILE A 15 -6.39 -0.29 9.30
CA ILE A 15 -6.23 -1.14 8.12
C ILE A 15 -7.60 -1.50 7.54
N GLY A 16 -8.52 -2.00 8.36
CA GLY A 16 -9.87 -2.37 7.93
C GLY A 16 -10.65 -1.20 7.33
N ILE A 17 -10.60 -0.03 7.98
CA ILE A 17 -11.24 1.20 7.50
C ILE A 17 -10.62 1.65 6.17
N ALA A 18 -9.29 1.63 6.04
CA ALA A 18 -8.62 1.99 4.80
C ALA A 18 -9.01 1.05 3.64
N GLN A 19 -9.08 -0.26 3.89
CA GLN A 19 -9.54 -1.23 2.88
C GLN A 19 -11.00 -1.02 2.48
N GLY A 20 -11.89 -0.73 3.44
CA GLY A 20 -13.28 -0.38 3.13
C GLY A 20 -13.39 0.92 2.32
N LEU A 21 -12.60 1.94 2.68
CA LEU A 21 -12.59 3.21 1.96
C LEU A 21 -12.06 3.05 0.54
N LYS A 22 -11.08 2.16 0.31
CA LYS A 22 -10.54 1.85 -1.01
C LYS A 22 -11.64 1.43 -2.00
N ILE A 23 -12.59 0.60 -1.58
CA ILE A 23 -13.73 0.19 -2.43
C ILE A 23 -14.55 1.41 -2.84
N LEU A 24 -14.82 2.31 -1.89
CA LEU A 24 -15.55 3.56 -2.16
C LEU A 24 -14.79 4.49 -3.11
N THR A 25 -13.49 4.69 -2.88
CA THR A 25 -12.65 5.54 -3.72
C THR A 25 -12.56 4.99 -5.13
N HIS A 26 -12.36 3.67 -5.28
CA HIS A 26 -12.32 3.00 -6.57
C HIS A 26 -13.65 3.14 -7.31
N LYS A 27 -14.78 2.90 -6.63
CA LYS A 27 -16.12 3.09 -7.21
C LYS A 27 -16.34 4.53 -7.69
N ARG A 28 -15.89 5.53 -6.94
CA ARG A 28 -15.99 6.95 -7.36
C ARG A 28 -15.15 7.24 -8.60
N LEU A 29 -14.01 6.59 -8.76
CA LEU A 29 -13.11 6.81 -9.88
C LEU A 29 -13.53 6.06 -11.15
N THR A 30 -13.95 4.80 -11.03
CA THR A 30 -14.28 3.92 -12.17
C THR A 30 -15.78 3.78 -12.44
N GLY A 31 -16.63 4.26 -11.54
CA GLY A 31 -18.08 4.09 -11.58
C GLY A 31 -18.57 2.66 -11.29
N LYS A 32 -17.67 1.69 -11.14
CA LYS A 32 -17.99 0.27 -10.97
C LYS A 32 -17.66 -0.21 -9.57
N TRP A 33 -18.53 -1.09 -9.06
CA TRP A 33 -18.21 -1.83 -7.84
C TRP A 33 -17.29 -2.99 -8.20
N ASP A 34 -16.05 -2.91 -7.74
CA ASP A 34 -15.08 -3.99 -7.87
C ASP A 34 -14.56 -4.42 -6.50
N TRP A 35 -15.10 -5.52 -5.99
CA TRP A 35 -14.71 -6.10 -4.71
C TRP A 35 -13.31 -6.73 -4.76
N LYS A 36 -12.76 -6.99 -5.95
CA LYS A 36 -11.39 -7.52 -6.09
C LYS A 36 -10.35 -6.51 -5.61
N GLN A 37 -10.68 -5.22 -5.58
CA GLN A 37 -9.81 -4.14 -5.08
C GLN A 37 -9.40 -4.28 -3.61
N VAL A 38 -10.13 -5.07 -2.81
CA VAL A 38 -9.72 -5.36 -1.43
C VAL A 38 -8.47 -6.26 -1.39
N ALA A 39 -8.32 -7.13 -2.39
CA ALA A 39 -7.20 -8.06 -2.52
C ALA A 39 -6.07 -7.52 -3.41
N THR A 40 -6.20 -6.33 -3.99
CA THR A 40 -5.13 -5.72 -4.80
C THR A 40 -4.10 -5.01 -3.92
N THR A 41 -2.86 -5.04 -4.36
CA THR A 41 -1.68 -4.50 -3.66
C THR A 41 -1.48 -2.97 -3.83
N GLY A 42 -2.48 -2.26 -4.36
CA GLY A 42 -2.48 -0.80 -4.60
C GLY A 42 -3.85 -0.14 -4.34
N GLY A 43 -3.95 1.18 -4.47
CA GLY A 43 -5.22 1.93 -4.36
C GLY A 43 -5.28 2.91 -3.18
N MET A 44 -6.08 3.96 -3.33
CA MET A 44 -6.23 5.04 -2.34
C MET A 44 -7.38 4.78 -1.33
N PRO A 45 -7.15 4.91 0.00
CA PRO A 45 -5.87 5.16 0.69
C PRO A 45 -5.08 3.87 0.96
N SER A 46 -3.77 4.01 1.15
CA SER A 46 -2.90 2.88 1.56
C SER A 46 -3.25 2.36 2.95
N SER A 47 -3.56 1.07 3.05
CA SER A 47 -3.90 0.41 4.31
C SER A 47 -2.68 0.15 5.20
N HIS A 48 -1.52 -0.16 4.61
CA HIS A 48 -0.25 -0.29 5.35
C HIS A 48 0.13 1.03 6.02
N SER A 49 0.05 2.12 5.27
CA SER A 49 0.34 3.47 5.76
C SER A 49 -0.65 3.89 6.85
N ALA A 50 -1.94 3.60 6.67
CA ALA A 50 -2.95 3.86 7.70
C ALA A 50 -2.70 3.08 9.00
N GLY A 51 -2.35 1.79 8.91
CA GLY A 51 -2.08 0.96 10.08
C GLY A 51 -0.89 1.45 10.90
N VAL A 52 0.26 1.67 10.27
CA VAL A 52 1.47 2.09 10.98
C VAL A 52 1.37 3.52 11.52
N ALA A 53 0.71 4.43 10.78
CA ALA A 53 0.47 5.80 11.23
C ALA A 53 -0.51 5.86 12.41
N ALA A 54 -1.55 5.02 12.40
CA ALA A 54 -2.49 4.89 13.50
C ALA A 54 -1.80 4.35 14.76
N LEU A 55 -0.95 3.34 14.63
CA LEU A 55 -0.18 2.81 15.75
C LEU A 55 0.77 3.87 16.34
N ALA A 56 1.56 4.53 15.49
CA ALA A 56 2.52 5.53 15.94
C ALA A 56 1.84 6.72 16.63
N SER A 57 0.76 7.25 16.04
CA SER A 57 0.00 8.37 16.62
C SER A 57 -0.74 7.99 17.90
N TYR A 58 -1.27 6.77 17.99
CA TYR A 58 -1.88 6.26 19.22
C TYR A 58 -0.87 6.15 20.37
N ILE A 59 0.30 5.53 20.12
CA ILE A 59 1.36 5.40 21.14
C ILE A 59 1.88 6.78 21.54
N ALA A 60 2.12 7.67 20.56
CA ALA A 60 2.55 9.04 20.82
C ALA A 60 1.54 9.83 21.67
N SER A 61 0.24 9.62 21.46
CA SER A 61 -0.82 10.31 22.20
C SER A 61 -0.95 9.80 23.64
N ASN A 62 -0.77 8.49 23.87
CA ASN A 62 -0.96 7.88 25.19
C ASN A 62 0.30 7.85 26.05
N ARG A 63 1.48 7.68 25.44
CA ARG A 63 2.76 7.63 26.16
C ARG A 63 3.58 8.90 25.98
N GLY A 64 3.40 9.63 24.89
CA GLY A 64 4.22 10.79 24.54
C GLY A 64 5.30 10.48 23.50
N SER A 65 5.80 11.52 22.85
CA SER A 65 6.76 11.41 21.74
C SER A 65 8.18 11.01 22.17
N ARG A 66 8.52 11.13 23.45
CA ARG A 66 9.87 10.88 23.99
C ARG A 66 10.11 9.42 24.38
N HIS A 67 9.10 8.57 24.26
CA HIS A 67 9.17 7.17 24.64
C HIS A 67 9.74 6.29 23.52
N THR A 68 10.50 5.27 23.91
CA THR A 68 11.15 4.34 22.99
C THR A 68 10.15 3.64 22.07
N GLU A 69 8.96 3.31 22.58
CA GLU A 69 7.89 2.69 21.81
C GLU A 69 7.36 3.59 20.69
N THR A 70 7.29 4.90 20.94
CA THR A 70 6.90 5.89 19.92
C THR A 70 7.96 6.00 18.83
N ALA A 71 9.24 6.04 19.22
CA ALA A 71 10.36 6.07 18.29
C ALA A 71 10.36 4.80 17.40
N LEU A 72 10.19 3.64 18.01
CA LEU A 72 10.10 2.36 17.32
C LEU A 72 8.95 2.35 16.30
N ALA A 73 7.73 2.67 16.74
CA ALA A 73 6.56 2.69 15.87
C ALA A 73 6.69 3.69 14.72
N THR A 74 7.30 4.85 14.98
CA THR A 74 7.52 5.89 13.95
C THR A 74 8.53 5.44 12.91
N ILE A 75 9.71 4.95 13.33
CA ILE A 75 10.77 4.54 12.39
C ILE A 75 10.33 3.31 11.57
N PHE A 76 9.75 2.30 12.22
CA PHE A 76 9.19 1.15 11.49
C PHE A 76 8.06 1.58 10.56
N GLY A 77 7.22 2.54 10.96
CA GLY A 77 6.17 3.08 10.13
C GLY A 77 6.71 3.76 8.86
N VAL A 78 7.76 4.59 8.99
CA VAL A 78 8.41 5.22 7.84
C VAL A 78 9.00 4.19 6.88
N ILE A 79 9.68 3.15 7.40
CA ILE A 79 10.24 2.07 6.57
C ILE A 79 9.15 1.34 5.80
N VAL A 80 8.04 0.99 6.46
CA VAL A 80 6.89 0.32 5.82
C VAL A 80 6.25 1.21 4.75
N MET A 81 6.11 2.51 5.01
CA MET A 81 5.58 3.45 4.03
C MET A 81 6.51 3.58 2.81
N TYR A 82 7.82 3.64 3.03
CA TYR A 82 8.80 3.70 1.95
C TYR A 82 8.80 2.42 1.10
N ASP A 83 8.77 1.25 1.72
CA ASP A 83 8.69 -0.05 1.02
C ASP A 83 7.38 -0.18 0.22
N ALA A 84 6.27 0.28 0.79
CA ALA A 84 4.96 0.27 0.13
C ALA A 84 4.94 1.14 -1.15
N GLN A 85 5.69 2.25 -1.18
CA GLN A 85 5.77 3.18 -2.31
C GLN A 85 6.85 2.78 -3.34
N GLY A 86 8.08 2.57 -2.88
CA GLY A 86 9.26 2.64 -3.74
C GLY A 86 9.55 1.35 -4.48
N ILE A 87 9.84 0.28 -3.73
CA ILE A 87 10.43 -0.94 -4.31
C ILE A 87 9.44 -1.63 -5.24
N ARG A 88 8.18 -1.78 -4.82
CA ARG A 88 7.16 -2.50 -5.61
C ARG A 88 6.83 -1.80 -6.92
N ARG A 89 6.70 -0.47 -6.92
CA ARG A 89 6.39 0.31 -8.12
C ARG A 89 7.49 0.17 -9.17
N HIS A 90 8.74 0.32 -8.76
CA HIS A 90 9.88 0.20 -9.67
C HIS A 90 9.99 -1.21 -10.28
N THR A 91 9.74 -2.26 -9.50
CA THR A 91 9.68 -3.62 -10.05
C THR A 91 8.54 -3.80 -11.04
N GLY A 92 7.37 -3.20 -10.81
CA GLY A 92 6.26 -3.21 -11.77
C GLY A 92 6.57 -2.48 -13.07
N GLU A 93 7.19 -1.30 -12.98
CA GLU A 93 7.64 -0.53 -14.15
C GLU A 93 8.66 -1.30 -14.99
N ILE A 94 9.59 -2.00 -14.33
CA ILE A 94 10.56 -2.87 -15.03
C ILE A 94 9.85 -4.05 -15.69
N ALA A 95 8.89 -4.69 -15.01
CA ALA A 95 8.12 -5.79 -15.57
C ALA A 95 7.38 -5.38 -16.85
N GLN A 96 6.75 -4.20 -16.82
CA GLN A 96 6.04 -3.63 -17.96
C GLN A 96 6.98 -3.33 -19.12
N LEU A 97 8.13 -2.68 -18.86
CA LEU A 97 9.13 -2.41 -19.88
C LEU A 97 9.68 -3.68 -20.54
N VAL A 98 9.83 -4.76 -19.75
CA VAL A 98 10.30 -6.06 -20.27
C VAL A 98 9.23 -6.73 -21.13
N ASN A 99 7.95 -6.68 -20.73
CA ASN A 99 6.85 -7.17 -21.56
C ASN A 99 6.78 -6.40 -22.89
N ASP A 100 6.85 -5.06 -22.85
CA ASP A 100 6.84 -4.21 -24.05
C ASP A 100 8.03 -4.53 -24.98
N LEU A 101 9.22 -4.79 -24.42
CA LEU A 101 10.40 -5.16 -25.20
C LEU A 101 10.21 -6.50 -25.90
N GLU A 102 9.63 -7.47 -25.21
CA GLU A 102 9.33 -8.81 -25.73
C GLU A 102 8.35 -8.73 -26.92
N ASP A 103 7.27 -7.96 -26.79
CA ASP A 103 6.30 -7.72 -27.87
C ASP A 103 6.95 -7.07 -29.11
N ASN A 104 7.81 -6.09 -28.90
CA ASN A 104 8.52 -5.40 -29.98
C ASN A 104 9.51 -6.34 -30.71
N VAL A 105 10.21 -7.21 -29.98
CA VAL A 105 11.14 -8.19 -30.55
C VAL A 105 10.38 -9.28 -31.31
N ALA A 106 9.24 -9.73 -30.78
CA ALA A 106 8.37 -10.68 -31.47
C ALA A 106 7.89 -10.12 -32.82
N GLN A 107 7.43 -8.86 -32.86
CA GLN A 107 7.07 -8.20 -34.12
C GLN A 107 8.24 -8.14 -35.11
N LEU A 108 9.44 -7.77 -34.64
CA LEU A 108 10.64 -7.68 -35.48
C LEU A 108 11.07 -9.05 -36.05
N SER A 109 10.91 -10.13 -35.28
CA SER A 109 11.22 -11.50 -35.72
C SER A 109 10.29 -11.97 -36.85
N GLY A 110 9.04 -11.51 -36.87
CA GLY A 110 8.11 -11.75 -37.97
C GLY A 110 8.56 -11.11 -39.29
N ASP A 111 9.20 -9.94 -39.21
CA ASP A 111 9.73 -9.20 -40.38
C ASP A 111 11.09 -9.73 -40.86
N PHE A 112 11.85 -10.41 -40.01
CA PHE A 112 13.17 -10.98 -40.31
C PHE A 112 13.24 -12.47 -39.91
N PRO A 113 12.93 -13.41 -40.83
CA PRO A 113 12.86 -14.85 -40.55
C PRO A 113 14.16 -15.50 -40.03
N SER A 114 15.28 -14.78 -40.09
CA SER A 114 16.57 -15.21 -39.54
C SER A 114 16.74 -14.95 -38.04
N LEU A 115 15.83 -14.18 -37.42
CA LEU A 115 15.77 -13.95 -35.97
C LEU A 115 14.79 -14.95 -35.37
N GLU A 116 15.29 -16.03 -34.79
CA GLU A 116 14.47 -16.97 -34.04
C GLU A 116 14.24 -16.42 -32.63
N PHE A 117 13.03 -15.89 -32.38
CA PHE A 117 12.61 -15.43 -31.06
C PHE A 117 11.55 -16.38 -30.50
N VAL A 118 11.77 -16.84 -29.27
CA VAL A 118 10.80 -17.67 -28.54
C VAL A 118 10.16 -16.80 -27.49
N GLU A 119 8.90 -16.42 -27.71
CA GLU A 119 8.08 -15.73 -26.71
C GLU A 119 7.95 -16.59 -25.46
N ARG A 120 7.94 -15.94 -24.29
CA ARG A 120 7.62 -16.58 -23.03
C ARG A 120 6.12 -16.87 -22.96
N ASP A 121 5.77 -18.01 -22.39
CA ASP A 121 4.37 -18.41 -22.21
C ASP A 121 3.52 -17.44 -21.35
N LYS A 122 4.16 -16.56 -20.55
CA LYS A 122 3.49 -15.64 -19.62
C LYS A 122 4.27 -14.34 -19.42
N GLU A 123 3.54 -13.23 -19.58
CA GLU A 123 3.97 -11.89 -19.17
C GLU A 123 4.32 -11.80 -17.68
N LEU A 124 5.23 -10.89 -17.36
CA LEU A 124 5.55 -10.53 -16.00
C LEU A 124 4.38 -9.76 -15.36
N LYS A 125 4.15 -10.00 -14.05
CA LYS A 125 3.13 -9.26 -13.31
C LYS A 125 3.55 -7.80 -13.11
N GLU A 126 2.80 -6.90 -13.72
CA GLU A 126 2.97 -5.44 -13.60
C GLU A 126 2.40 -4.91 -12.27
N LEU A 127 3.12 -5.18 -11.18
CA LEU A 127 2.74 -4.71 -9.85
C LEU A 127 3.04 -3.22 -9.70
N LEU A 128 2.05 -2.35 -9.90
CA LEU A 128 2.19 -0.88 -9.83
C LEU A 128 2.61 -0.30 -8.46
N GLY A 129 2.66 -1.09 -7.38
CA GLY A 129 2.90 -0.58 -6.02
C GLY A 129 1.86 0.45 -5.58
N HIS A 130 2.12 1.17 -4.48
CA HIS A 130 1.30 2.31 -4.07
C HIS A 130 1.85 3.63 -4.64
N GLN A 131 0.98 4.51 -5.12
CA GLN A 131 1.40 5.86 -5.49
C GLN A 131 1.76 6.68 -4.24
N PRO A 132 2.64 7.69 -4.35
CA PRO A 132 3.01 8.52 -3.20
C PRO A 132 1.83 9.16 -2.49
N VAL A 133 0.84 9.64 -3.25
CA VAL A 133 -0.42 10.21 -2.76
C VAL A 133 -1.26 9.19 -1.98
N GLU A 134 -1.26 7.91 -2.37
CA GLU A 134 -2.02 6.87 -1.67
C GLU A 134 -1.46 6.61 -0.27
N VAL A 135 -0.14 6.62 -0.15
CA VAL A 135 0.57 6.48 1.13
C VAL A 135 0.39 7.70 2.01
N LEU A 136 0.46 8.91 1.47
CA LEU A 136 0.13 10.14 2.21
C LEU A 136 -1.32 10.13 2.70
N GLY A 137 -2.27 9.77 1.84
CA GLY A 137 -3.68 9.64 2.21
C GLY A 137 -3.90 8.60 3.30
N GLY A 138 -3.21 7.46 3.22
CA GLY A 138 -3.21 6.45 4.27
C GLY A 138 -2.63 6.96 5.58
N ALA A 139 -1.47 7.63 5.55
CA ALA A 139 -0.83 8.17 6.74
C ALA A 139 -1.71 9.21 7.46
N VAL A 140 -2.33 10.14 6.72
CA VAL A 140 -3.27 11.12 7.27
C VAL A 140 -4.47 10.43 7.92
N LEU A 141 -5.09 9.47 7.22
CA LEU A 141 -6.20 8.68 7.76
C LEU A 141 -5.78 7.96 9.05
N GLY A 142 -4.61 7.33 9.05
CA GLY A 142 -4.08 6.61 10.20
C GLY A 142 -3.86 7.53 11.40
N ILE A 143 -3.22 8.68 11.21
CA ILE A 143 -3.00 9.68 12.28
C ILE A 143 -4.34 10.09 12.91
N LEU A 144 -5.35 10.40 12.10
CA LEU A 144 -6.66 10.80 12.58
C LEU A 144 -7.31 9.70 13.43
N LEU A 145 -7.28 8.45 12.95
CA LEU A 145 -7.84 7.30 13.66
C LEU A 145 -7.08 6.99 14.96
N GLY A 146 -5.75 7.08 14.94
CA GLY A 146 -4.92 6.83 16.12
C GLY A 146 -5.13 7.87 17.22
N VAL A 147 -5.16 9.16 16.87
CA VAL A 147 -5.48 10.24 17.82
C VAL A 147 -6.92 10.12 18.34
N ALA A 148 -7.90 9.82 17.47
CA ALA A 148 -9.27 9.61 17.91
C ALA A 148 -9.37 8.42 18.89
N SER A 149 -8.71 7.31 18.59
CA SER A 149 -8.69 6.13 19.45
C SER A 149 -8.03 6.40 20.81
N ALA A 150 -6.96 7.20 20.84
CA ALA A 150 -6.32 7.61 22.09
C ALA A 150 -7.25 8.50 22.94
N LYS A 151 -7.97 9.44 22.32
CA LYS A 151 -8.94 10.30 23.01
C LYS A 151 -10.15 9.55 23.58
N ILE A 152 -10.56 8.44 22.97
CA ILE A 152 -11.66 7.59 23.49
C ILE A 152 -11.18 6.76 24.70
N GLU A 153 -9.87 6.59 24.86
CA GLU A 153 -9.29 5.83 25.96
C GLU A 153 -8.98 6.67 27.20
N GLY A 154 -8.55 7.92 27.01
CA GLY A 154 -8.27 8.88 28.10
C GLY A 154 -9.55 9.44 28.72
#